data_AF-A0A327WEC5-F1
#
_entry.id   AF-A0A327WEC5-F1
#
_cell.length_a   1.000
_cell.length_b   1.000
_cell.length_c   1.000
_cell.angle_alpha   90.00
_cell.angle_beta   90.00
_cell.angle_gamma   90.00
#
_symmetry.space_group_name_H-M   'P 1'
#
loop_
_entity.id
_entity.type
_entity.pdbx_description
1 polymer ?
#
loop_
_entity_poly.entity_id
_entity_poly.type
_entity_poly.pdbx_seq_one_letter_code
_entity_poly.pdbx_strand_id
1 'polypeptide(L)'
;MDDSAPAATPRRARVRAPELVGKGGWLNTGGTEYTLADLRGRIVILDFWTFCCINCLHVLDELRELEEKHRDTVVVIGVHSPKFVHEAEHGAVVDAVERYGVEHPVLDDPELATWKQYAVRAWPTLVVIDPEGYVVAQHAGEGHAHAIERLVEELEAEHTAKGTLRRGDGPYVAPEPVATDLRFPGKALLLPSGNFLVSDTTRHQLVELAADGESVVRRIGSGERGFGPASFNEPQGLALLDADTVVVADTVNHALRAVDLTTGAISTLAGTGKQWWQGSPTSGPAREVDLSSPWDVAVFGGKVWIAMAGVHQLWTYDPVERTVGVAAGTTNEGLVDGPGAEAWFAQPSGLAAGEDRLWVADSETSALRWVDLDGVVRTAVGTGLFDFGHRDGAAGQALFQHPLGVTALPDGSVAVSDTYNHALRRYDPATGQVSTLATDLREPSDAVLVGDTGEIVVVESARHRLTRLRLPEEAVRVDSVAHRTQRAATEVAGGKLRLDVIFQAPAGQKLDTRYGPSTRLLVSATPPELLLAGDGPGTDLARELVLDPAVPEGVLHVSAMAASCDDDPANEYPACHVHQQDWGVPVVVVAEGGAERLPLVLAGLDA
;
A
#
# COMPACT_ATOMS: atom_id res chain seq x y z
N MET A 1 -57.40 22.48 -2.23
CA MET A 1 -56.88 21.93 -0.97
C MET A 1 -56.58 20.49 -1.25
N ASP A 2 -55.34 20.20 -1.61
CA ASP A 2 -54.83 18.82 -1.60
C ASP A 2 -53.46 18.92 -0.95
N ASP A 3 -53.48 18.65 0.35
CA ASP A 3 -52.39 18.81 1.29
C ASP A 3 -51.66 17.46 1.33
N SER A 4 -50.74 17.26 0.38
CA SER A 4 -49.81 16.13 0.44
C SER A 4 -48.56 16.60 1.18
N ALA A 5 -48.57 16.38 2.50
CA ALA A 5 -47.36 16.51 3.30
C ALA A 5 -46.26 15.62 2.70
N PRO A 6 -45.01 16.11 2.54
CA PRO A 6 -43.92 15.28 2.08
C PRO A 6 -43.72 14.12 3.05
N ALA A 7 -43.64 12.90 2.52
CA ALA A 7 -43.34 11.70 3.28
C ALA A 7 -42.05 11.94 4.09
N ALA A 8 -42.14 11.76 5.42
CA ALA A 8 -41.00 11.91 6.31
C ALA A 8 -39.90 10.93 5.88
N THR A 9 -38.73 11.46 5.53
CA THR A 9 -37.52 10.69 5.29
C THR A 9 -37.29 9.79 6.51
N PRO A 10 -37.13 8.46 6.35
CA PRO A 10 -36.91 7.58 7.48
C PRO A 10 -35.71 8.07 8.27
N ARG A 11 -35.91 8.39 9.55
CA ARG A 11 -34.82 8.74 10.48
C ARG A 11 -33.89 7.53 10.56
N ARG A 12 -32.74 7.61 9.87
CA ARG A 12 -31.67 6.61 9.97
C ARG A 12 -31.32 6.40 11.44
N ALA A 13 -31.22 5.15 11.87
CA ALA A 13 -30.78 4.83 13.22
C ALA A 13 -29.34 5.35 13.39
N ARG A 14 -29.10 6.22 14.38
CA ARG A 14 -27.75 6.71 14.68
C ARG A 14 -26.98 5.60 15.38
N VAL A 15 -25.83 5.21 14.84
CA VAL A 15 -24.96 4.19 15.43
C VAL A 15 -23.94 4.88 16.35
N ARG A 16 -23.90 4.48 17.62
CA ARG A 16 -22.86 4.92 18.55
C ARG A 16 -21.52 4.29 18.14
N ALA A 17 -20.47 5.09 18.10
CA ALA A 17 -19.12 4.58 17.91
C ALA A 17 -18.77 3.62 19.06
N PRO A 18 -18.38 2.36 18.77
CA PRO A 18 -17.82 1.44 19.75
C PRO A 18 -16.56 2.02 20.39
N GLU A 19 -16.26 1.67 21.64
CA GLU A 19 -15.03 2.15 22.28
C GLU A 19 -13.79 1.57 21.61
N LEU A 20 -12.71 2.33 21.57
CA LEU A 20 -11.48 1.90 20.93
C LEU A 20 -10.68 0.99 21.86
N VAL A 21 -10.32 -0.20 21.39
CA VAL A 21 -9.60 -1.20 22.18
C VAL A 21 -8.48 -1.80 21.34
N GLY A 22 -7.24 -1.63 21.79
CA GLY A 22 -6.05 -2.19 21.15
C GLY A 22 -5.09 -2.70 22.19
N LYS A 23 -4.69 -3.97 22.10
CA LYS A 23 -3.81 -4.61 23.10
C LYS A 23 -2.39 -4.03 23.10
N GLY A 24 -1.94 -3.46 21.99
CA GLY A 24 -0.65 -2.80 21.88
C GLY A 24 -0.64 -1.38 22.49
N GLY A 25 -1.80 -0.84 22.85
CA GLY A 25 -1.93 0.46 23.48
C GLY A 25 -1.83 1.63 22.49
N TRP A 26 -1.49 2.80 23.01
CA TRP A 26 -1.43 4.05 22.26
C TRP A 26 0.01 4.48 21.97
N LEU A 27 0.26 4.90 20.73
CA LEU A 27 1.47 5.57 20.27
C LEU A 27 1.17 7.04 19.98
N ASN A 28 2.20 7.88 20.01
CA ASN A 28 2.10 9.33 19.78
C ASN A 28 1.16 10.10 20.75
N THR A 29 0.98 9.60 21.97
CA THR A 29 0.13 10.22 23.00
C THR A 29 0.87 10.62 24.29
N GLY A 30 2.21 10.53 24.27
CA GLY A 30 3.04 10.77 25.46
C GLY A 30 2.76 9.78 26.60
N GLY A 31 2.27 8.57 26.27
CA GLY A 31 1.89 7.55 27.24
C GLY A 31 0.49 7.71 27.83
N THR A 32 -0.32 8.64 27.31
CA THR A 32 -1.72 8.82 27.72
C THR A 32 -2.60 7.83 26.96
N GLU A 33 -3.45 7.11 27.68
CA GLU A 33 -4.54 6.32 27.09
C GLU A 33 -5.77 7.20 26.91
N TYR A 34 -6.38 7.16 25.72
CA TYR A 34 -7.57 7.93 25.40
C TYR A 34 -8.79 7.04 25.24
N THR A 35 -9.95 7.56 25.63
CA THR A 35 -11.28 7.00 25.32
C THR A 35 -12.05 7.93 24.38
N LEU A 36 -13.07 7.40 23.70
CA LEU A 36 -13.99 8.25 22.92
C LEU A 36 -14.75 9.27 23.79
N ALA A 37 -14.80 9.10 25.11
CA ALA A 37 -15.35 10.09 26.02
C ALA A 37 -14.42 11.32 26.19
N ASP A 38 -13.11 11.12 26.16
CA ASP A 38 -12.12 12.20 26.26
C ASP A 38 -12.12 13.09 25.01
N LEU A 39 -12.45 12.51 23.85
CA LEU A 39 -12.52 13.18 22.56
C LEU A 39 -13.88 13.83 22.27
N ARG A 40 -14.80 13.85 23.26
CA ARG A 40 -16.13 14.45 23.07
C ARG A 40 -16.04 15.93 22.71
N GLY A 41 -16.80 16.29 21.70
CA GLY A 41 -16.78 17.64 21.13
C GLY A 41 -15.80 17.82 19.97
N ARG A 42 -14.99 16.80 19.63
CA ARG A 42 -14.12 16.78 18.45
C ARG A 42 -14.75 15.92 17.36
N ILE A 43 -14.45 16.24 16.11
CA ILE A 43 -14.71 15.31 15.00
C ILE A 43 -13.56 14.30 15.03
N VAL A 44 -13.86 13.00 15.07
CA VAL A 44 -12.82 11.95 15.09
C VAL A 44 -12.84 11.20 13.78
N ILE A 45 -11.67 11.06 13.15
CA ILE A 45 -11.48 10.24 11.95
C ILE A 45 -10.64 9.04 12.37
N LEU A 46 -11.20 7.84 12.29
CA LEU A 46 -10.44 6.60 12.46
C LEU A 46 -9.92 6.16 11.10
N ASP A 47 -8.62 5.94 11.00
CA ASP A 47 -7.98 5.34 9.83
C ASP A 47 -7.57 3.91 10.16
N PHE A 48 -8.29 2.92 9.62
CA PHE A 48 -7.93 1.51 9.78
C PHE A 48 -6.89 1.14 8.73
N TRP A 49 -5.64 1.03 9.16
CA TRP A 49 -4.49 0.93 8.28
C TRP A 49 -3.56 -0.22 8.68
N THR A 50 -2.69 -0.61 7.76
CA THR A 50 -1.57 -1.53 7.99
C THR A 50 -0.37 -1.00 7.23
N PHE A 51 0.83 -1.11 7.80
CA PHE A 51 1.98 -0.37 7.28
C PHE A 51 2.65 -1.00 6.05
N CYS A 52 2.29 -2.23 5.67
CA CYS A 52 2.73 -2.83 4.41
C CYS A 52 1.99 -2.30 3.17
N CYS A 53 0.75 -1.83 3.32
CA CYS A 53 -0.18 -1.62 2.22
C CYS A 53 -0.02 -0.23 1.60
N ILE A 54 0.32 -0.17 0.31
CA ILE A 54 0.54 1.09 -0.40
C ILE A 54 -0.68 2.02 -0.39
N ASN A 55 -1.89 1.47 -0.47
CA ASN A 55 -3.12 2.25 -0.43
C ASN A 55 -3.29 2.94 0.94
N CYS A 56 -2.84 2.30 2.03
CA CYS A 56 -2.83 2.93 3.35
C CYS A 56 -1.82 4.09 3.40
N LEU A 57 -0.65 3.92 2.79
CA LEU A 57 0.38 4.97 2.75
C LEU A 57 -0.10 6.19 1.96
N HIS A 58 -0.82 6.00 0.85
CA HIS A 58 -1.46 7.11 0.13
C HIS A 58 -2.49 7.83 1.01
N VAL A 59 -3.33 7.10 1.76
CA VAL A 59 -4.29 7.71 2.69
C VAL A 59 -3.60 8.51 3.80
N LEU A 60 -2.48 8.03 4.33
CA LEU A 60 -1.69 8.80 5.30
C LEU A 60 -1.28 10.16 4.71
N ASP A 61 -0.78 10.19 3.48
CA ASP A 61 -0.39 11.43 2.81
C ASP A 61 -1.59 12.32 2.46
N GLU A 62 -2.71 11.76 2.03
CA GLU A 62 -3.96 12.49 1.78
C GLU A 62 -4.49 13.18 3.06
N LEU A 63 -4.38 12.51 4.22
CA LEU A 63 -4.90 13.01 5.49
C LEU A 63 -4.04 14.15 6.08
N ARG A 64 -2.76 14.29 5.71
CA ARG A 64 -1.88 15.34 6.26
C ARG A 64 -2.42 16.75 6.08
N GLU A 65 -2.90 17.07 4.88
CA GLU A 65 -3.44 18.40 4.57
C GLU A 65 -4.74 18.67 5.34
N LEU A 66 -5.61 17.66 5.42
CA LEU A 66 -6.86 17.74 6.18
C LEU A 66 -6.59 17.93 7.68
N GLU A 67 -5.66 17.15 8.23
CA GLU A 67 -5.26 17.21 9.63
C GLU A 67 -4.70 18.59 9.98
N GLU A 68 -3.77 19.13 9.20
CA GLU A 68 -3.19 20.45 9.47
C GLU A 68 -4.25 21.57 9.36
N LYS A 69 -5.13 21.51 8.35
CA LYS A 69 -6.18 22.51 8.13
C LYS A 69 -7.22 22.53 9.25
N HIS A 70 -7.59 21.36 9.79
CA HIS A 70 -8.67 21.20 10.78
C HIS A 70 -8.18 20.77 12.18
N ARG A 71 -6.88 20.94 12.47
CA ARG A 71 -6.22 20.48 13.71
C ARG A 71 -6.88 20.91 15.02
N ASP A 72 -7.63 22.00 15.03
CA ASP A 72 -8.28 22.50 16.24
C ASP A 72 -9.63 21.84 16.53
N THR A 73 -10.27 21.22 15.54
CA THR A 73 -11.60 20.58 15.63
C THR A 73 -11.56 19.08 15.39
N VAL A 74 -10.67 18.62 14.52
CA VAL A 74 -10.50 17.21 14.11
C VAL A 74 -9.41 16.53 14.94
N VAL A 75 -9.58 15.23 15.19
CA VAL A 75 -8.54 14.33 15.68
C VAL A 75 -8.54 13.10 14.77
N VAL A 76 -7.43 12.89 14.05
CA VAL A 76 -7.20 11.64 13.31
C VAL A 76 -6.64 10.60 14.29
N ILE A 77 -7.05 9.35 14.15
CA ILE A 77 -6.54 8.23 14.93
C ILE A 77 -6.27 7.08 13.98
N GLY A 78 -4.99 6.72 13.81
CA GLY A 78 -4.60 5.53 13.07
C GLY A 78 -4.89 4.29 13.92
N VAL A 79 -5.81 3.43 13.51
CA VAL A 79 -6.06 2.12 14.12
C VAL A 79 -5.25 1.08 13.36
N HIS A 80 -4.02 0.85 13.80
CA HIS A 80 -3.12 -0.10 13.16
C HIS A 80 -3.63 -1.53 13.35
N SER A 81 -3.98 -2.18 12.23
CA SER A 81 -4.66 -3.46 12.16
C SER A 81 -3.87 -4.39 11.23
N PRO A 82 -3.04 -5.32 11.76
CA PRO A 82 -2.02 -6.02 10.96
C PRO A 82 -2.59 -6.99 9.92
N LYS A 83 -1.93 -7.07 8.76
CA LYS A 83 -2.11 -8.10 7.71
C LYS A 83 -1.14 -9.27 7.91
N PHE A 84 0.13 -8.97 8.19
CA PHE A 84 1.23 -9.92 8.40
C PHE A 84 1.54 -10.13 9.89
N VAL A 85 2.19 -11.26 10.21
CA VAL A 85 2.56 -11.60 11.60
C VAL A 85 3.53 -10.57 12.18
N HIS A 86 4.52 -10.12 11.39
CA HIS A 86 5.47 -9.08 11.79
C HIS A 86 4.79 -7.78 12.22
N GLU A 87 3.72 -7.39 11.52
CA GLU A 87 2.99 -6.15 11.82
C GLU A 87 2.26 -6.21 13.17
N ALA A 88 1.99 -7.40 13.71
CA ALA A 88 1.42 -7.54 15.04
C ALA A 88 2.43 -7.33 16.17
N GLU A 89 3.72 -7.21 15.87
CA GLU A 89 4.76 -6.89 16.84
C GLU A 89 4.79 -5.39 17.14
N HIS A 90 4.53 -5.01 18.39
CA HIS A 90 4.48 -3.61 18.81
C HIS A 90 5.70 -2.78 18.37
N GLY A 91 6.90 -3.35 18.47
CA GLY A 91 8.13 -2.67 18.03
C GLY A 91 8.17 -2.36 16.54
N ALA A 92 7.56 -3.21 15.70
CA ALA A 92 7.43 -2.96 14.27
C ALA A 92 6.45 -1.81 13.98
N VAL A 93 5.35 -1.72 14.74
CA VAL A 93 4.40 -0.60 14.64
C VAL A 93 5.05 0.71 15.03
N VAL A 94 5.85 0.74 16.11
CA VAL A 94 6.63 1.93 16.51
C VAL A 94 7.58 2.36 15.39
N ASP A 95 8.33 1.41 14.82
CA ASP A 95 9.25 1.68 13.72
C ASP A 95 8.51 2.18 12.46
N ALA A 96 7.32 1.66 12.17
CA ALA A 96 6.50 2.08 11.03
C ALA A 96 5.89 3.46 11.21
N VAL A 97 5.34 3.76 12.39
CA VAL A 97 4.83 5.09 12.77
C VAL A 97 5.89 6.16 12.56
N GLU A 98 7.12 5.86 12.97
CA GLU A 98 8.24 6.77 12.73
C GLU A 98 8.61 6.83 11.24
N ARG A 99 8.75 5.67 10.58
CA ARG A 99 9.18 5.58 9.17
C ARG A 99 8.30 6.43 8.25
N TYR A 100 6.99 6.34 8.41
CA TYR A 100 6.05 7.06 7.58
C TYR A 100 5.68 8.43 8.16
N GLY A 101 6.36 8.89 9.22
CA GLY A 101 6.12 10.20 9.82
C GLY A 101 4.65 10.41 10.17
N VAL A 102 4.03 9.45 10.86
CA VAL A 102 2.64 9.52 11.28
C VAL A 102 2.54 10.49 12.45
N GLU A 103 1.90 11.65 12.25
CA GLU A 103 1.84 12.77 13.21
C GLU A 103 0.50 12.86 13.96
N HIS A 104 -0.23 11.76 14.03
CA HIS A 104 -1.45 11.60 14.84
C HIS A 104 -1.32 10.44 15.83
N PRO A 105 -2.20 10.35 16.85
CA PRO A 105 -2.32 9.18 17.70
C PRO A 105 -2.51 7.89 16.89
N VAL A 106 -1.84 6.83 17.32
CA VAL A 106 -2.04 5.50 16.74
C VAL A 106 -2.44 4.53 17.85
N LEU A 107 -3.53 3.80 17.62
CA LEU A 107 -3.96 2.67 18.43
C LEU A 107 -3.44 1.39 17.79
N ASP A 108 -2.63 0.64 18.54
CA ASP A 108 -2.08 -0.64 18.11
C ASP A 108 -3.09 -1.78 18.43
N ASP A 109 -3.77 -2.28 17.39
CA ASP A 109 -4.81 -3.31 17.44
C ASP A 109 -4.35 -4.66 16.85
N PRO A 110 -3.37 -5.36 17.46
CA PRO A 110 -2.77 -6.56 16.89
C PRO A 110 -3.72 -7.77 16.84
N GLU A 111 -4.86 -7.71 17.54
CA GLU A 111 -5.87 -8.77 17.60
C GLU A 111 -7.11 -8.46 16.73
N LEU A 112 -7.08 -7.34 15.99
CA LEU A 112 -8.17 -6.84 15.14
C LEU A 112 -9.48 -6.66 15.93
N ALA A 113 -9.39 -6.26 17.21
CA ALA A 113 -10.53 -6.10 18.10
C ALA A 113 -11.38 -4.89 17.70
N THR A 114 -10.77 -3.72 17.53
CA THR A 114 -11.45 -2.51 17.06
C THR A 114 -11.87 -2.68 15.60
N TRP A 115 -11.01 -3.27 14.76
CA TRP A 115 -11.35 -3.62 13.38
C TRP A 115 -12.68 -4.39 13.26
N LYS A 116 -12.86 -5.44 14.08
CA LYS A 116 -14.09 -6.24 14.11
C LYS A 116 -15.29 -5.46 14.62
N GLN A 117 -15.11 -4.64 15.67
CA GLN A 117 -16.21 -3.84 16.24
C GLN A 117 -16.78 -2.82 15.24
N TYR A 118 -15.94 -2.28 14.37
CA TYR A 118 -16.34 -1.36 13.30
C TYR A 118 -16.71 -2.07 11.99
N ALA A 119 -16.76 -3.41 12.00
CA ALA A 119 -17.10 -4.24 10.84
C ALA A 119 -16.26 -3.94 9.59
N VAL A 120 -14.98 -3.60 9.78
CA VAL A 120 -14.06 -3.26 8.68
C VAL A 120 -13.69 -4.50 7.88
N ARG A 121 -13.50 -4.33 6.55
CA ARG A 121 -13.26 -5.44 5.61
C ARG A 121 -12.14 -5.17 4.59
N ALA A 122 -11.62 -3.95 4.53
CA ALA A 122 -10.60 -3.53 3.57
C ALA A 122 -9.62 -2.56 4.24
N TRP A 123 -8.38 -2.63 3.78
CA TRP A 123 -7.35 -1.65 4.09
C TRP A 123 -7.20 -0.70 2.89
N PRO A 124 -7.09 0.62 3.12
CA PRO A 124 -7.50 1.33 4.32
C PRO A 124 -9.04 1.40 4.45
N THR A 125 -9.54 1.75 5.63
CA THR A 125 -10.93 2.17 5.81
C THR A 125 -10.99 3.36 6.76
N LEU A 126 -11.66 4.44 6.33
CA LEU A 126 -11.84 5.65 7.12
C LEU A 126 -13.24 5.67 7.73
N VAL A 127 -13.34 5.97 9.03
CA VAL A 127 -14.61 6.12 9.74
C VAL A 127 -14.67 7.49 10.40
N VAL A 128 -15.72 8.26 10.09
CA VAL A 128 -15.93 9.61 10.65
C VAL A 128 -16.95 9.54 11.78
N ILE A 129 -16.58 10.10 12.93
CA ILE A 129 -17.38 10.16 14.15
C ILE A 129 -17.67 11.62 14.48
N ASP A 130 -18.94 11.94 14.70
CA ASP A 130 -19.38 13.30 15.05
C ASP A 130 -18.94 13.72 16.48
N PRO A 131 -18.94 15.03 16.82
CA PRO A 131 -18.67 15.54 18.17
C PRO A 131 -19.56 14.97 19.28
N GLU A 132 -20.73 14.45 18.90
CA GLU A 132 -21.67 13.76 19.78
C GLU A 132 -21.38 12.25 19.85
N GLY A 133 -20.29 11.72 19.30
CA GLY A 133 -19.83 10.33 19.35
C GLY A 133 -20.72 9.33 18.62
N TYR A 134 -21.21 9.69 17.44
CA TYR A 134 -21.91 8.78 16.52
C TYR A 134 -21.11 8.62 15.22
N VAL A 135 -21.11 7.41 14.68
CA VAL A 135 -20.55 7.15 13.34
C VAL A 135 -21.47 7.78 12.30
N VAL A 136 -20.89 8.65 11.46
CA VAL A 136 -21.64 9.40 10.44
C VAL A 136 -21.19 9.08 9.01
N ALA A 137 -19.99 8.52 8.81
CA ALA A 137 -19.54 8.03 7.52
C ALA A 137 -18.52 6.89 7.65
N GLN A 138 -18.46 6.06 6.62
CA GLN A 138 -17.42 5.04 6.41
C GLN A 138 -17.03 5.02 4.92
N HIS A 139 -15.72 4.97 4.66
CA HIS A 139 -15.13 4.97 3.33
C HIS A 139 -14.07 3.89 3.25
N ALA A 140 -14.18 2.97 2.29
CA ALA A 140 -13.16 1.95 2.07
C ALA A 140 -12.26 2.36 0.89
N GLY A 141 -10.95 2.13 1.04
CA GLY A 141 -9.96 2.47 0.04
C GLY A 141 -9.41 3.89 0.16
N GLU A 142 -8.65 4.29 -0.85
CA GLU A 142 -7.99 5.59 -0.97
C GLU A 142 -8.81 6.61 -1.80
N GLY A 143 -8.37 7.87 -1.84
CA GLY A 143 -8.97 8.93 -2.66
C GLY A 143 -10.22 9.59 -2.06
N HIS A 144 -10.46 9.45 -0.75
CA HIS A 144 -11.68 9.98 -0.11
C HIS A 144 -11.46 11.29 0.67
N ALA A 145 -10.23 11.80 0.78
CA ALA A 145 -9.93 12.97 1.62
C ALA A 145 -10.79 14.20 1.30
N HIS A 146 -11.00 14.54 0.03
CA HIS A 146 -11.87 15.67 -0.34
C HIS A 146 -13.34 15.46 0.10
N ALA A 147 -13.86 14.22 0.02
CA ALA A 147 -15.22 13.93 0.50
C ALA A 147 -15.33 14.05 2.02
N ILE A 148 -14.29 13.59 2.74
CA ILE A 148 -14.20 13.68 4.20
C ILE A 148 -14.03 15.13 4.63
N GLU A 149 -13.22 15.93 3.94
CA GLU A 149 -13.03 17.36 4.22
C GLU A 149 -14.35 18.12 4.13
N ARG A 150 -15.14 17.91 3.07
CA ARG A 150 -16.48 18.51 2.98
C ARG A 150 -17.38 18.10 4.15
N LEU A 151 -17.37 16.82 4.52
CA LEU A 151 -18.15 16.33 5.67
C LEU A 151 -17.67 16.97 6.99
N VAL A 152 -16.36 17.16 7.17
CA VAL A 152 -15.79 17.86 8.33
C VAL A 152 -16.32 19.29 8.40
N GLU A 153 -16.29 20.04 7.29
CA GLU A 153 -16.79 21.41 7.24
C GLU A 153 -18.30 21.51 7.58
N GLU A 154 -19.11 20.55 7.10
CA GLU A 154 -20.53 20.43 7.44
C GLU A 154 -20.74 20.14 8.94
N LEU A 155 -20.00 19.17 9.50
CA LEU A 155 -20.06 18.81 10.91
C LEU A 155 -19.61 19.96 11.81
N GLU A 156 -18.57 20.71 11.42
CA GLU A 156 -18.14 21.90 12.16
C GLU A 156 -19.26 22.94 12.23
N ALA A 157 -19.93 23.23 11.11
CA ALA A 157 -21.03 24.18 11.07
C ALA A 157 -22.21 23.71 11.92
N GLU A 158 -22.61 22.45 11.77
CA GLU A 158 -23.72 21.84 12.52
C GLU A 158 -23.46 21.84 14.04
N HIS A 159 -22.30 21.35 14.46
CA HIS A 159 -21.98 21.19 15.87
C HIS A 159 -21.56 22.51 16.54
N THR A 160 -21.12 23.51 15.78
CA THR A 160 -21.01 24.90 16.25
C THR A 160 -22.39 25.46 16.58
N ALA A 161 -23.36 25.31 15.66
CA ALA A 161 -24.72 25.80 15.87
C ALA A 161 -25.42 25.10 17.05
N LYS A 162 -25.14 23.81 17.26
CA LYS A 162 -25.62 23.04 18.43
C LYS A 162 -24.88 23.35 19.73
N GLY A 163 -23.72 24.01 19.69
CA GLY A 163 -22.86 24.24 20.85
C GLY A 163 -22.17 22.98 21.40
N THR A 164 -22.03 21.94 20.56
CA THR A 164 -21.40 20.66 20.93
C THR A 164 -19.95 20.54 20.45
N LEU A 165 -19.49 21.44 19.56
CA LEU A 165 -18.10 21.45 19.07
C LEU A 165 -17.15 22.09 20.08
N ARG A 166 -15.99 21.48 20.30
CA ARG A 166 -14.88 22.01 21.09
C ARG A 166 -13.68 22.23 20.19
N ARG A 167 -12.98 23.35 20.39
CA ARG A 167 -11.74 23.71 19.69
C ARG A 167 -10.54 23.62 20.64
N GLY A 168 -9.40 23.14 20.15
CA GLY A 168 -8.14 23.11 20.91
C GLY A 168 -7.12 22.12 20.36
N ASP A 169 -5.98 22.02 21.02
CA ASP A 169 -4.90 21.11 20.60
C ASP A 169 -5.36 19.64 20.64
N GLY A 170 -4.78 18.84 19.75
CA GLY A 170 -5.00 17.41 19.68
C GLY A 170 -4.17 16.63 20.72
N PRO A 171 -4.47 15.33 20.87
CA PRO A 171 -3.74 14.40 21.74
C PRO A 171 -2.32 14.01 21.26
N TYR A 172 -1.87 14.50 20.09
CA TYR A 172 -0.57 14.15 19.52
C TYR A 172 0.60 14.66 20.36
N VAL A 173 1.58 13.78 20.57
CA VAL A 173 2.87 14.10 21.17
C VAL A 173 3.97 13.51 20.29
N ALA A 174 4.79 14.38 19.71
CA ALA A 174 5.90 13.98 18.85
C ALA A 174 6.94 13.14 19.61
N PRO A 175 7.50 12.08 18.99
CA PRO A 175 8.59 11.32 19.57
C PRO A 175 9.88 12.15 19.64
N GLU A 176 10.79 11.78 20.55
CA GLU A 176 12.10 12.42 20.65
C GLU A 176 12.96 12.09 19.42
N PRO A 177 13.54 13.09 18.73
CA PRO A 177 14.44 12.83 17.60
C PRO A 177 15.71 12.12 18.06
N VAL A 178 16.09 11.05 17.35
CA VAL A 178 17.32 10.30 17.60
C VAL A 178 18.34 10.58 16.49
N ALA A 179 19.53 11.03 16.88
CA ALA A 179 20.61 11.34 15.94
C ALA A 179 21.29 10.07 15.41
N THR A 180 21.23 9.86 14.10
CA THR A 180 21.91 8.78 13.37
C THR A 180 22.40 9.31 12.01
N ASP A 181 23.27 8.57 11.31
CA ASP A 181 23.71 8.98 9.95
C ASP A 181 22.70 8.63 8.85
N LEU A 182 22.04 7.48 8.98
CA LEU A 182 20.88 7.07 8.17
C LEU A 182 19.66 6.90 9.07
N ARG A 183 18.45 7.02 8.53
CA ARG A 183 17.18 6.77 9.24
C ARG A 183 16.24 6.08 8.27
N PHE A 184 15.90 4.83 8.60
CA PHE A 184 15.18 3.89 7.74
C PHE A 184 15.62 3.96 6.27
N PRO A 185 16.91 3.66 5.97
CA PRO A 185 17.36 3.66 4.60
C PRO A 185 16.55 2.66 3.77
N GLY A 186 16.16 3.06 2.57
CA GLY A 186 15.28 2.29 1.69
C GLY A 186 16.05 1.33 0.78
N LYS A 187 16.94 1.88 -0.04
CA LYS A 187 17.68 1.18 -1.09
C LYS A 187 19.12 1.68 -1.16
N ALA A 188 20.01 0.88 -1.74
CA ALA A 188 21.40 1.26 -1.92
C ALA A 188 21.93 0.91 -3.32
N LEU A 189 22.90 1.69 -3.78
CA LEU A 189 23.54 1.53 -5.07
C LEU A 189 25.06 1.61 -4.90
N LEU A 190 25.78 0.60 -5.38
CA LEU A 190 27.24 0.66 -5.47
C LEU A 190 27.64 1.55 -6.64
N LEU A 191 28.36 2.64 -6.34
CA LEU A 191 28.85 3.57 -7.34
C LEU A 191 30.14 3.06 -7.99
N PRO A 192 30.49 3.53 -9.21
CA PRO A 192 31.77 3.19 -9.86
C PRO A 192 33.01 3.57 -9.05
N SER A 193 32.88 4.52 -8.10
CA SER A 193 33.94 4.89 -7.16
C SER A 193 34.21 3.84 -6.07
N GLY A 194 33.33 2.87 -5.89
CA GLY A 194 33.32 1.92 -4.77
C GLY A 194 32.55 2.41 -3.54
N ASN A 195 32.03 3.64 -3.55
CA ASN A 195 31.15 4.18 -2.52
C ASN A 195 29.72 3.65 -2.67
N PHE A 196 28.91 3.80 -1.61
CA PHE A 196 27.48 3.49 -1.64
C PHE A 196 26.67 4.78 -1.69
N LEU A 197 25.74 4.88 -2.63
CA LEU A 197 24.68 5.87 -2.57
C LEU A 197 23.44 5.21 -1.96
N VAL A 198 22.93 5.77 -0.87
CA VAL A 198 21.83 5.20 -0.10
C VAL A 198 20.67 6.18 -0.07
N SER A 199 19.44 5.71 -0.27
CA SER A 199 18.26 6.52 0.01
C SER A 199 18.00 6.56 1.51
N ASP A 200 18.20 7.74 2.12
CA ASP A 200 17.90 8.02 3.53
C ASP A 200 16.45 8.50 3.61
N THR A 201 15.54 7.55 3.37
CA THR A 201 14.15 7.77 2.94
C THR A 201 13.42 8.77 3.84
N THR A 202 13.47 8.58 5.15
CA THR A 202 12.67 9.38 6.11
C THR A 202 13.28 10.74 6.38
N ARG A 203 14.49 10.99 5.85
CA ARG A 203 15.13 12.31 5.82
C ARG A 203 15.15 12.89 4.41
N HIS A 204 14.32 12.38 3.51
CA HIS A 204 14.03 12.97 2.20
C HIS A 204 15.30 13.38 1.42
N GLN A 205 16.34 12.52 1.47
CA GLN A 205 17.64 12.78 0.88
C GLN A 205 18.36 11.50 0.47
N LEU A 206 19.44 11.64 -0.27
CA LEU A 206 20.41 10.58 -0.49
C LEU A 206 21.67 10.84 0.32
N VAL A 207 22.33 9.76 0.74
CA VAL A 207 23.59 9.81 1.48
C VAL A 207 24.61 8.98 0.74
N GLU A 208 25.73 9.61 0.36
CA GLU A 208 26.88 8.90 -0.16
C GLU A 208 27.76 8.49 1.02
N LEU A 209 27.92 7.18 1.20
CA LEU A 209 28.81 6.56 2.18
C LEU A 209 30.08 6.09 1.48
N ALA A 210 31.21 6.15 2.17
CA ALA A 210 32.46 5.62 1.66
C ALA A 210 32.35 4.11 1.43
N ALA A 211 33.38 3.50 0.81
CA ALA A 211 33.44 2.07 0.58
C ALA A 211 33.36 1.21 1.87
N ASP A 212 33.50 1.81 3.05
CA ASP A 212 33.26 1.19 4.37
C ASP A 212 31.77 1.15 4.78
N GLY A 213 30.86 1.70 3.96
CA GLY A 213 29.41 1.68 4.18
C GLY A 213 28.94 2.37 5.47
N GLU A 214 29.81 3.15 6.11
CA GLU A 214 29.54 3.82 7.40
C GLU A 214 29.91 5.30 7.35
N SER A 215 31.07 5.63 6.78
CA SER A 215 31.57 7.01 6.75
C SER A 215 30.81 7.87 5.75
N VAL A 216 30.08 8.88 6.22
CA VAL A 216 29.36 9.83 5.35
C VAL A 216 30.35 10.69 4.56
N VAL A 217 30.26 10.62 3.23
CA VAL A 217 31.05 11.44 2.29
C VAL A 217 30.32 12.75 2.01
N ARG A 218 29.02 12.66 1.66
CA ARG A 218 28.15 13.82 1.43
C ARG A 218 26.68 13.43 1.49
N ARG A 219 25.81 14.44 1.54
CA ARG A 219 24.36 14.32 1.43
C ARG A 219 23.88 15.07 0.20
N ILE A 220 22.87 14.54 -0.48
CA ILE A 220 22.28 15.09 -1.70
C ILE A 220 20.79 15.25 -1.46
N GLY A 221 20.29 16.49 -1.57
CA GLY A 221 18.92 16.85 -1.22
C GLY A 221 18.87 17.82 -0.02
N SER A 222 17.72 18.44 0.21
CA SER A 222 17.52 19.44 1.27
C SER A 222 17.33 18.84 2.65
N GLY A 223 17.00 17.55 2.74
CA GLY A 223 16.60 16.91 4.00
C GLY A 223 15.12 17.10 4.35
N GLU A 224 14.44 17.98 3.60
CA GLU A 224 13.06 18.39 3.80
C GLU A 224 12.17 17.84 2.68
N ARG A 225 10.95 17.45 3.03
CA ARG A 225 9.94 16.98 2.09
C ARG A 225 9.64 18.05 1.02
N GLY A 226 9.71 17.66 -0.25
CA GLY A 226 9.21 18.52 -1.32
C GLY A 226 9.54 18.06 -2.74
N PHE A 227 8.86 18.66 -3.71
CA PHE A 227 9.04 18.42 -5.15
C PHE A 227 9.75 19.59 -5.84
N GLY A 228 10.96 19.90 -5.36
CA GLY A 228 11.80 21.00 -5.85
C GLY A 228 13.13 20.53 -6.43
N PRO A 229 13.94 21.42 -7.03
CA PRO A 229 15.23 21.09 -7.65
C PRO A 229 16.30 20.62 -6.66
N ALA A 230 16.03 20.69 -5.35
CA ALA A 230 16.91 20.24 -4.29
C ALA A 230 16.21 19.29 -3.30
N SER A 231 14.98 18.87 -3.55
CA SER A 231 14.16 18.16 -2.55
C SER A 231 13.69 16.82 -3.09
N PHE A 232 13.62 15.85 -2.19
CA PHE A 232 12.96 14.57 -2.42
C PHE A 232 11.76 14.45 -1.49
N ASN A 233 11.01 13.38 -1.66
CA ASN A 233 9.95 12.99 -0.77
C ASN A 233 9.92 11.46 -0.67
N GLU A 234 10.63 10.95 0.35
CA GLU A 234 10.77 9.52 0.62
C GLU A 234 11.36 8.77 -0.57
N PRO A 235 12.59 9.13 -1.00
CA PRO A 235 13.23 8.43 -2.11
C PRO A 235 13.49 6.96 -1.74
N GLN A 236 13.35 6.07 -2.72
CA GLN A 236 13.57 4.63 -2.60
C GLN A 236 14.63 4.17 -3.61
N GLY A 237 14.23 3.41 -4.64
CA GLY A 237 15.08 2.78 -5.65
C GLY A 237 16.09 3.69 -6.33
N LEU A 238 17.25 3.11 -6.63
CA LEU A 238 18.40 3.78 -7.23
C LEU A 238 18.98 2.91 -8.35
N ALA A 239 19.23 3.49 -9.51
CA ALA A 239 19.93 2.80 -10.60
C ALA A 239 20.86 3.74 -11.36
N LEU A 240 22.03 3.25 -11.79
CA LEU A 240 22.87 4.00 -12.73
C LEU A 240 22.20 4.03 -14.11
N LEU A 241 21.88 5.24 -14.59
CA LEU A 241 21.47 5.43 -15.98
C LEU A 241 22.69 5.36 -16.91
N ASP A 242 23.78 5.96 -16.46
CA ASP A 242 25.09 6.02 -17.09
C ASP A 242 26.18 6.23 -16.02
N ALA A 243 27.41 6.52 -16.44
CA ALA A 243 28.55 6.66 -15.53
C ALA A 243 28.43 7.85 -14.56
N ASP A 244 27.65 8.88 -14.91
CA ASP A 244 27.57 10.15 -14.19
C ASP A 244 26.18 10.41 -13.59
N THR A 245 25.16 9.65 -13.99
CA THR A 245 23.76 9.91 -13.64
C THR A 245 23.12 8.72 -12.93
N VAL A 246 22.55 8.99 -11.75
CA VAL A 246 21.69 8.03 -11.02
C VAL A 246 20.23 8.41 -11.21
N VAL A 247 19.40 7.44 -11.57
CA VAL A 247 17.94 7.53 -11.48
C VAL A 247 17.51 7.19 -10.06
N VAL A 248 16.58 7.98 -9.53
CA VAL A 248 15.99 7.83 -8.21
C VAL A 248 14.49 7.69 -8.36
N ALA A 249 13.91 6.64 -7.80
CA ALA A 249 12.49 6.55 -7.54
C ALA A 249 12.15 7.45 -6.34
N ASP A 250 11.53 8.59 -6.60
CA ASP A 250 11.13 9.58 -5.59
C ASP A 250 9.65 9.36 -5.27
N THR A 251 9.43 8.38 -4.37
CA THR A 251 8.21 7.59 -4.29
C THR A 251 6.98 8.43 -4.01
N VAL A 252 7.01 9.26 -2.95
CA VAL A 252 5.84 10.06 -2.55
C VAL A 252 5.71 11.33 -3.40
N ASN A 253 6.76 11.74 -4.10
CA ASN A 253 6.61 12.73 -5.18
C ASN A 253 6.04 12.12 -6.47
N HIS A 254 5.80 10.81 -6.51
CA HIS A 254 5.34 10.08 -7.68
C HIS A 254 6.15 10.43 -8.95
N ALA A 255 7.47 10.44 -8.82
CA ALA A 255 8.38 10.91 -9.85
C ALA A 255 9.65 10.07 -9.96
N LEU A 256 10.27 10.08 -11.14
CA LEU A 256 11.66 9.68 -11.30
C LEU A 256 12.53 10.92 -11.33
N ARG A 257 13.60 10.91 -10.53
CA ARG A 257 14.59 11.99 -10.48
C ARG A 257 15.91 11.50 -11.08
N ALA A 258 16.71 12.41 -11.60
CA ALA A 258 18.10 12.19 -11.98
C ALA A 258 18.99 12.98 -11.04
N VAL A 259 20.06 12.33 -10.58
CA VAL A 259 21.13 12.93 -9.78
C VAL A 259 22.42 12.86 -10.57
N ASP A 260 23.00 14.03 -10.85
CA ASP A 260 24.36 14.14 -11.39
C ASP A 260 25.37 13.85 -10.26
N LEU A 261 26.16 12.80 -10.41
CA LEU A 261 27.10 12.33 -9.39
C LEU A 261 28.26 13.32 -9.17
N THR A 262 28.61 14.16 -10.14
CA THR A 262 29.71 15.11 -9.97
C THR A 262 29.26 16.32 -9.14
N THR A 263 28.11 16.88 -9.49
CA THR A 263 27.61 18.15 -8.95
C THR A 263 26.60 17.98 -7.82
N GLY A 264 25.96 16.82 -7.71
CA GLY A 264 24.81 16.57 -6.83
C GLY A 264 23.52 17.25 -7.31
N ALA A 265 23.49 17.76 -8.56
CA ALA A 265 22.31 18.43 -9.10
C ALA A 265 21.17 17.43 -9.32
N ILE A 266 19.95 17.82 -8.89
CA ILE A 266 18.74 17.00 -9.03
C ILE A 266 17.86 17.57 -10.14
N SER A 267 17.35 16.70 -11.01
CA SER A 267 16.35 17.06 -12.02
C SER A 267 15.27 15.99 -12.13
N THR A 268 14.13 16.30 -12.75
CA THR A 268 13.02 15.34 -12.92
C THR A 268 13.14 14.65 -14.29
N LEU A 269 13.14 13.32 -14.32
CA LEU A 269 13.10 12.53 -15.56
C LEU A 269 11.67 12.24 -16.00
N ALA A 270 10.83 11.80 -15.06
CA ALA A 270 9.46 11.40 -15.30
C ALA A 270 8.56 11.73 -14.10
N GLY A 271 7.24 11.79 -14.34
CA GLY A 271 6.26 12.15 -13.33
C GLY A 271 6.03 13.65 -13.22
N THR A 272 4.84 14.00 -12.76
CA THR A 272 4.32 15.38 -12.67
C THR A 272 4.31 15.90 -11.23
N GLY A 273 4.60 15.04 -10.24
CA GLY A 273 4.38 15.33 -8.82
C GLY A 273 3.03 14.86 -8.30
N LYS A 274 2.16 14.30 -9.15
CA LYS A 274 0.81 13.83 -8.79
C LYS A 274 0.71 12.32 -8.91
N GLN A 275 -0.08 11.74 -8.02
CA GLN A 275 -0.48 10.34 -8.10
C GLN A 275 -1.31 10.09 -9.35
N TRP A 276 -0.97 9.04 -10.08
CA TRP A 276 -1.74 8.54 -11.20
C TRP A 276 -3.03 7.90 -10.67
N TRP A 277 -4.15 8.21 -11.32
CA TRP A 277 -5.47 7.64 -11.02
C TRP A 277 -6.03 6.94 -12.26
N GLN A 278 -6.91 5.96 -12.04
CA GLN A 278 -7.50 5.20 -13.14
C GLN A 278 -8.24 6.12 -14.12
N GLY A 279 -7.91 5.98 -15.41
CA GLY A 279 -8.40 6.85 -16.48
C GLY A 279 -7.40 7.93 -16.93
N SER A 280 -6.35 8.18 -16.14
CA SER A 280 -5.23 9.01 -16.57
C SER A 280 -4.39 8.33 -17.68
N PRO A 281 -3.66 9.10 -18.50
CA PRO A 281 -2.77 8.53 -19.51
C PRO A 281 -1.76 7.54 -18.92
N THR A 282 -1.55 6.41 -19.61
CA THR A 282 -0.60 5.35 -19.19
C THR A 282 0.68 5.34 -20.03
N SER A 283 0.81 6.29 -20.95
CA SER A 283 1.99 6.45 -21.80
C SER A 283 2.06 7.85 -22.39
N GLY A 284 3.26 8.33 -22.67
CA GLY A 284 3.46 9.65 -23.28
C GLY A 284 4.78 10.29 -22.90
N PRO A 285 4.95 11.59 -23.16
CA PRO A 285 6.11 12.36 -22.70
C PRO A 285 6.28 12.21 -21.19
N ALA A 286 7.48 11.84 -20.75
CA ALA A 286 7.71 11.38 -19.37
C ALA A 286 7.32 12.40 -18.29
N ARG A 287 7.41 13.70 -18.59
CA ARG A 287 7.08 14.81 -17.68
C ARG A 287 5.62 15.26 -17.72
N GLU A 288 4.80 14.65 -18.57
CA GLU A 288 3.38 14.97 -18.73
C GLU A 288 2.46 13.85 -18.23
N VAL A 289 3.04 12.71 -17.82
CA VAL A 289 2.32 11.54 -17.36
C VAL A 289 2.52 11.41 -15.85
N ASP A 290 1.41 11.33 -15.11
CA ASP A 290 1.41 11.05 -13.68
C ASP A 290 1.96 9.63 -13.43
N LEU A 291 2.71 9.43 -12.36
CA LEU A 291 3.13 8.10 -11.89
C LEU A 291 2.42 7.79 -10.56
N SER A 292 2.51 6.57 -10.06
CA SER A 292 1.94 6.24 -8.74
C SER A 292 2.93 5.41 -7.92
N SER A 293 3.65 6.11 -7.07
CA SER A 293 4.56 5.54 -6.06
C SER A 293 5.59 4.59 -6.69
N PRO A 294 6.48 5.11 -7.56
CA PRO A 294 7.61 4.32 -8.04
C PRO A 294 8.47 3.92 -6.84
N TRP A 295 8.66 2.62 -6.65
CA TRP A 295 9.32 2.09 -5.46
C TRP A 295 10.75 1.66 -5.75
N ASP A 296 10.96 1.03 -6.91
CA ASP A 296 12.30 0.64 -7.35
C ASP A 296 12.52 0.87 -8.84
N VAL A 297 13.78 0.97 -9.24
CA VAL A 297 14.20 1.15 -10.63
C VAL A 297 15.36 0.24 -11.00
N ALA A 298 15.37 -0.27 -12.22
CA ALA A 298 16.50 -1.02 -12.77
C ALA A 298 16.65 -0.75 -14.27
N VAL A 299 17.89 -0.73 -14.77
CA VAL A 299 18.13 -0.62 -16.22
C VAL A 299 18.14 -2.02 -16.83
N PHE A 300 17.20 -2.29 -17.74
CA PHE A 300 17.07 -3.58 -18.42
C PHE A 300 16.54 -3.39 -19.85
N GLY A 301 17.14 -4.09 -20.82
CA GLY A 301 16.76 -3.96 -22.24
C GLY A 301 16.90 -2.54 -22.82
N GLY A 302 17.82 -1.73 -22.28
CA GLY A 302 18.04 -0.34 -22.72
C GLY A 302 17.04 0.69 -22.19
N LYS A 303 16.14 0.30 -21.29
CA LYS A 303 15.17 1.19 -20.63
C LYS A 303 15.33 1.16 -19.12
N VAL A 304 14.85 2.20 -18.44
CA VAL A 304 14.69 2.19 -17.00
C VAL A 304 13.34 1.56 -16.69
N TRP A 305 13.33 0.38 -16.09
CA TRP A 305 12.14 -0.27 -15.57
C TRP A 305 11.82 0.28 -14.19
N ILE A 306 10.52 0.38 -13.91
CA ILE A 306 9.98 1.04 -12.73
C ILE A 306 9.00 0.07 -12.08
N ALA A 307 9.26 -0.29 -10.83
CA ALA A 307 8.32 -1.00 -9.98
C ALA A 307 7.29 0.02 -9.46
N MET A 308 6.13 0.07 -10.11
CA MET A 308 5.08 1.03 -9.81
C MET A 308 4.15 0.45 -8.75
N ALA A 309 4.59 0.51 -7.49
CA ALA A 309 3.94 -0.12 -6.35
C ALA A 309 2.48 0.31 -6.20
N GLY A 310 2.22 1.61 -6.33
CA GLY A 310 0.91 2.23 -6.11
C GLY A 310 -0.17 1.85 -7.11
N VAL A 311 0.18 1.23 -8.23
CA VAL A 311 -0.80 0.75 -9.23
C VAL A 311 -0.52 -0.68 -9.67
N HIS A 312 0.28 -1.43 -8.90
CA HIS A 312 0.54 -2.85 -9.11
C HIS A 312 0.97 -3.19 -10.55
N GLN A 313 1.91 -2.39 -11.08
CA GLN A 313 2.39 -2.49 -12.45
C GLN A 313 3.90 -2.35 -12.54
N LEU A 314 4.44 -2.79 -13.69
CA LEU A 314 5.77 -2.43 -14.14
C LEU A 314 5.65 -1.42 -15.28
N TRP A 315 6.32 -0.28 -15.13
CA TRP A 315 6.40 0.75 -16.16
C TRP A 315 7.83 0.83 -16.69
N THR A 316 8.01 1.46 -17.84
CA THR A 316 9.33 1.80 -18.38
C THR A 316 9.44 3.29 -18.65
N TYR A 317 10.64 3.82 -18.47
CA TYR A 317 11.10 5.10 -18.98
C TYR A 317 12.15 4.86 -20.07
N ASP A 318 11.93 5.44 -21.25
CA ASP A 318 12.88 5.43 -22.35
C ASP A 318 13.76 6.70 -22.27
N PRO A 319 15.07 6.58 -22.00
CA PRO A 319 15.93 7.75 -21.86
C PRO A 319 16.23 8.47 -23.19
N VAL A 320 16.06 7.78 -24.32
CA VAL A 320 16.29 8.35 -25.66
C VAL A 320 15.08 9.16 -26.09
N GLU A 321 13.90 8.54 -26.07
CA GLU A 321 12.65 9.18 -26.49
C GLU A 321 12.04 10.07 -25.40
N ARG A 322 12.49 9.92 -24.15
CA ARG A 322 11.96 10.59 -22.95
C ARG A 322 10.46 10.37 -22.78
N THR A 323 10.04 9.13 -22.95
CA THR A 323 8.67 8.70 -22.78
C THR A 323 8.55 7.68 -21.66
N VAL A 324 7.37 7.61 -21.05
CA VAL A 324 6.99 6.51 -20.15
C VAL A 324 5.88 5.66 -20.75
N GLY A 325 5.75 4.43 -20.28
CA GLY A 325 4.64 3.56 -20.62
C GLY A 325 4.54 2.32 -19.73
N VAL A 326 3.33 1.81 -19.54
CA VAL A 326 3.08 0.50 -18.92
C VAL A 326 3.76 -0.60 -19.73
N ALA A 327 4.55 -1.43 -19.06
CA ALA A 327 5.20 -2.60 -19.64
C ALA A 327 4.49 -3.90 -19.26
N ALA A 328 4.03 -4.02 -18.01
CA ALA A 328 3.28 -5.16 -17.53
C ALA A 328 2.36 -4.80 -16.35
N GLY A 329 1.30 -5.57 -16.13
CA GLY A 329 0.35 -5.40 -15.03
C GLY A 329 -0.97 -4.76 -15.47
N THR A 330 -2.07 -5.13 -14.81
CA THR A 330 -3.44 -4.67 -15.15
C THR A 330 -4.05 -3.71 -14.13
N THR A 331 -3.29 -3.26 -13.14
CA THR A 331 -3.74 -2.59 -11.91
C THR A 331 -4.50 -3.44 -10.90
N ASN A 332 -4.91 -4.67 -11.24
CA ASN A 332 -5.49 -5.59 -10.27
C ASN A 332 -4.40 -6.11 -9.33
N GLU A 333 -4.72 -6.16 -8.04
CA GLU A 333 -3.85 -6.73 -7.02
C GLU A 333 -3.97 -8.27 -7.00
N GLY A 334 -2.87 -8.98 -7.21
CA GLY A 334 -2.86 -10.45 -7.10
C GLY A 334 -1.65 -11.11 -7.76
N LEU A 335 -1.76 -12.42 -7.97
CA LEU A 335 -0.69 -13.25 -8.52
C LEU A 335 -1.18 -13.98 -9.79
N VAL A 336 -1.04 -13.34 -10.94
CA VAL A 336 -1.41 -13.91 -12.25
C VAL A 336 -0.23 -13.79 -13.21
N ASP A 337 0.21 -14.93 -13.75
CA ASP A 337 1.26 -15.04 -14.78
C ASP A 337 0.68 -14.90 -16.18
N GLY A 338 1.54 -14.61 -17.17
CA GLY A 338 1.14 -14.52 -18.57
C GLY A 338 1.84 -13.40 -19.33
N PRO A 339 1.36 -13.05 -20.53
CA PRO A 339 1.78 -11.84 -21.23
C PRO A 339 1.65 -10.60 -20.32
N GLY A 340 2.57 -9.64 -20.41
CA GLY A 340 2.61 -8.49 -19.51
C GLY A 340 1.30 -7.72 -19.39
N ALA A 341 0.54 -7.60 -20.49
CA ALA A 341 -0.76 -6.93 -20.50
C ALA A 341 -1.88 -7.68 -19.75
N GLU A 342 -1.67 -8.95 -19.40
CA GLU A 342 -2.64 -9.81 -18.71
C GLU A 342 -2.20 -10.16 -17.28
N ALA A 343 -0.91 -10.03 -16.98
CA ALA A 343 -0.35 -10.33 -15.67
C ALA A 343 -0.87 -9.39 -14.58
N TRP A 344 -0.99 -9.89 -13.36
CA TRP A 344 -1.37 -9.11 -12.17
C TRP A 344 -0.21 -9.14 -11.20
N PHE A 345 0.12 -8.01 -10.58
CA PHE A 345 1.12 -7.88 -9.53
C PHE A 345 0.44 -7.45 -8.24
N ALA A 346 1.18 -7.38 -7.15
CA ALA A 346 0.72 -6.85 -5.88
C ALA A 346 1.86 -6.12 -5.19
N GLN A 347 1.89 -4.80 -5.43
CA GLN A 347 2.90 -3.90 -4.89
C GLN A 347 4.34 -4.35 -5.21
N PRO A 348 4.75 -4.35 -6.50
CA PRO A 348 6.13 -4.64 -6.85
C PRO A 348 7.04 -3.57 -6.21
N SER A 349 8.09 -4.01 -5.49
CA SER A 349 8.93 -3.11 -4.66
C SER A 349 10.43 -3.29 -4.84
N GLY A 350 10.87 -4.32 -5.56
CA GLY A 350 12.29 -4.57 -5.81
C GLY A 350 12.52 -5.03 -7.24
N LEU A 351 13.54 -4.50 -7.91
CA LEU A 351 13.92 -4.86 -9.26
C LEU A 351 15.40 -5.22 -9.36
N ALA A 352 15.72 -6.31 -10.07
CA ALA A 352 17.10 -6.64 -10.40
C ALA A 352 17.22 -7.17 -11.83
N ALA A 353 18.03 -6.49 -12.65
CA ALA A 353 18.33 -6.92 -14.00
C ALA A 353 19.26 -8.14 -13.97
N GLY A 354 18.82 -9.27 -14.54
CA GLY A 354 19.66 -10.40 -14.90
C GLY A 354 20.10 -10.33 -16.37
N GLU A 355 20.72 -11.40 -16.87
CA GLU A 355 21.16 -11.47 -18.27
C GLU A 355 19.98 -11.50 -19.26
N ASP A 356 18.95 -12.30 -18.97
CA ASP A 356 17.84 -12.59 -19.88
C ASP A 356 16.45 -12.17 -19.33
N ARG A 357 16.39 -11.75 -18.07
CA ARG A 357 15.15 -11.42 -17.38
C ARG A 357 15.36 -10.34 -16.32
N LEU A 358 14.29 -9.60 -16.04
CA LEU A 358 14.18 -8.70 -14.91
C LEU A 358 13.51 -9.43 -13.75
N TRP A 359 14.20 -9.57 -12.62
CA TRP A 359 13.63 -10.11 -11.39
C TRP A 359 12.83 -9.04 -10.64
N VAL A 360 11.75 -9.48 -9.99
CA VAL A 360 10.78 -8.62 -9.32
C VAL A 360 10.45 -9.22 -7.96
N ALA A 361 10.65 -8.44 -6.90
CA ALA A 361 10.02 -8.69 -5.60
C ALA A 361 8.59 -8.13 -5.65
N ASP A 362 7.61 -9.04 -5.57
CA ASP A 362 6.18 -8.73 -5.58
C ASP A 362 5.66 -8.87 -4.14
N SER A 363 5.65 -7.74 -3.42
CA SER A 363 5.72 -7.73 -1.96
C SER A 363 4.45 -8.26 -1.30
N GLU A 364 3.28 -7.80 -1.73
CA GLU A 364 2.01 -8.14 -1.09
C GLU A 364 1.59 -9.59 -1.35
N THR A 365 2.08 -10.21 -2.44
CA THR A 365 1.93 -11.66 -2.72
C THR A 365 3.06 -12.50 -2.12
N SER A 366 4.01 -11.87 -1.43
CA SER A 366 5.21 -12.52 -0.87
C SER A 366 5.95 -13.39 -1.91
N ALA A 367 6.06 -12.88 -3.14
CA ALA A 367 6.51 -13.63 -4.29
C ALA A 367 7.80 -13.09 -4.91
N LEU A 368 8.59 -14.01 -5.48
CA LEU A 368 9.66 -13.69 -6.41
C LEU A 368 9.18 -14.00 -7.82
N ARG A 369 9.22 -13.01 -8.70
CA ARG A 369 8.73 -13.08 -10.07
C ARG A 369 9.77 -12.57 -11.04
N TRP A 370 9.55 -12.77 -12.33
CA TRP A 370 10.41 -12.22 -13.35
C TRP A 370 9.68 -11.97 -14.66
N VAL A 371 10.24 -11.07 -15.46
CA VAL A 371 9.78 -10.71 -16.80
C VAL A 371 10.92 -10.93 -17.79
N ASP A 372 10.67 -11.67 -18.87
CA ASP A 372 11.65 -11.81 -19.96
C ASP A 372 11.62 -10.63 -20.94
N LEU A 373 12.56 -10.63 -21.88
CA LEU A 373 12.63 -9.63 -22.96
C LEU A 373 11.43 -9.67 -23.92
N ASP A 374 10.66 -10.76 -23.95
CA ASP A 374 9.42 -10.87 -24.72
C ASP A 374 8.22 -10.29 -23.95
N GLY A 375 8.42 -9.85 -22.71
CA GLY A 375 7.38 -9.24 -21.86
C GLY A 375 6.47 -10.25 -21.19
N VAL A 376 6.87 -11.52 -21.06
CA VAL A 376 6.10 -12.55 -20.35
C VAL A 376 6.50 -12.59 -18.88
N VAL A 377 5.50 -12.49 -18.01
CA VAL A 377 5.65 -12.54 -16.56
C VAL A 377 5.48 -13.97 -16.07
N ARG A 378 6.40 -14.43 -15.21
CA ARG A 378 6.33 -15.74 -14.57
C ARG A 378 6.68 -15.65 -13.08
N THR A 379 6.04 -16.49 -12.29
CA THR A 379 6.30 -16.64 -10.86
C THR A 379 7.36 -17.70 -10.62
N ALA A 380 8.40 -17.37 -9.86
CA ALA A 380 9.43 -18.31 -9.43
C ALA A 380 9.11 -18.90 -8.06
N VAL A 381 8.66 -18.07 -7.12
CA VAL A 381 8.27 -18.46 -5.74
C VAL A 381 7.08 -17.61 -5.32
N GLY A 382 6.17 -18.18 -4.54
CA GLY A 382 4.97 -17.49 -4.04
C GLY A 382 3.68 -18.16 -4.51
N THR A 383 2.61 -18.02 -3.73
CA THR A 383 1.32 -18.69 -4.00
C THR A 383 0.10 -17.79 -3.90
N GLY A 384 0.19 -16.63 -3.25
CA GLY A 384 -0.90 -15.65 -3.18
C GLY A 384 -0.74 -14.61 -2.07
N LEU A 385 -1.72 -13.71 -1.93
CA LEU A 385 -1.71 -12.56 -1.00
C LEU A 385 -1.67 -12.91 0.49
N PHE A 386 -2.00 -14.15 0.87
CA PHE A 386 -2.15 -14.56 2.28
C PHE A 386 -1.35 -15.82 2.64
N ASP A 387 -0.52 -16.30 1.72
CA ASP A 387 0.30 -17.50 1.88
C ASP A 387 1.77 -17.09 2.00
N PHE A 388 2.22 -16.91 3.24
CA PHE A 388 3.54 -16.34 3.56
C PHE A 388 4.15 -16.97 4.80
N GLY A 389 5.43 -16.73 5.04
CA GLY A 389 6.15 -17.24 6.19
C GLY A 389 7.61 -17.47 5.87
N HIS A 390 8.33 -18.16 6.75
CA HIS A 390 9.77 -18.38 6.59
C HIS A 390 10.03 -19.86 6.34
N ARG A 391 10.14 -20.26 5.06
CA ARG A 391 10.40 -21.67 4.72
C ARG A 391 11.34 -21.84 3.55
N ASP A 392 12.41 -22.60 3.73
CA ASP A 392 13.31 -23.04 2.66
C ASP A 392 12.76 -24.28 1.93
N GLY A 393 13.38 -24.63 0.79
CA GLY A 393 13.07 -25.84 0.04
C GLY A 393 12.75 -25.58 -1.42
N ALA A 394 11.99 -26.47 -2.05
CA ALA A 394 11.58 -26.31 -3.44
C ALA A 394 10.71 -25.05 -3.61
N ALA A 395 10.87 -24.35 -4.73
CA ALA A 395 10.17 -23.09 -5.04
C ALA A 395 8.66 -23.15 -4.78
N GLY A 396 7.98 -24.23 -5.14
CA GLY A 396 6.53 -24.40 -4.91
C GLY A 396 6.12 -24.66 -3.46
N GLN A 397 7.06 -24.74 -2.52
CA GLN A 397 6.83 -24.96 -1.09
C GLN A 397 7.48 -23.89 -0.21
N ALA A 398 8.48 -23.18 -0.74
CA ALA A 398 9.16 -22.11 -0.06
C ALA A 398 8.21 -20.93 0.17
N LEU A 399 8.46 -20.21 1.26
CA LEU A 399 7.68 -19.02 1.63
C LEU A 399 8.63 -17.87 1.96
N PHE A 400 8.17 -16.68 1.57
CA PHE A 400 8.68 -15.37 1.98
C PHE A 400 7.59 -14.63 2.74
N GLN A 401 7.92 -13.47 3.30
CA GLN A 401 6.98 -12.54 3.92
C GLN A 401 7.37 -11.10 3.53
N HIS A 402 6.56 -10.52 2.65
CA HIS A 402 6.70 -9.14 2.19
C HIS A 402 8.13 -8.74 1.76
N PRO A 403 8.74 -9.45 0.79
CA PRO A 403 10.10 -9.17 0.35
C PRO A 403 10.16 -7.84 -0.41
N LEU A 404 11.05 -6.93 -0.02
CA LEU A 404 11.17 -5.60 -0.66
C LEU A 404 12.30 -5.50 -1.69
N GLY A 405 13.33 -6.34 -1.60
CA GLY A 405 14.56 -6.21 -2.39
C GLY A 405 14.96 -7.51 -3.07
N VAL A 406 15.51 -7.40 -4.27
CA VAL A 406 16.09 -8.53 -5.02
C VAL A 406 17.43 -8.12 -5.61
N THR A 407 18.36 -9.07 -5.69
CA THR A 407 19.69 -8.84 -6.25
C THR A 407 20.07 -10.04 -7.11
N ALA A 408 20.29 -9.82 -8.41
CA ALA A 408 20.82 -10.87 -9.28
C ALA A 408 22.29 -11.14 -8.92
N LEU A 409 22.65 -12.42 -8.78
CA LEU A 409 23.99 -12.85 -8.39
C LEU A 409 24.78 -13.38 -9.61
N PRO A 410 26.12 -13.34 -9.58
CA PRO A 410 26.96 -13.71 -10.73
C PRO A 410 26.84 -15.18 -11.16
N ASP A 411 26.34 -16.05 -10.28
CA ASP A 411 26.10 -17.46 -10.55
C ASP A 411 24.71 -17.73 -11.17
N GLY A 412 23.94 -16.68 -11.47
CA GLY A 412 22.58 -16.74 -12.01
C GLY A 412 21.49 -16.95 -10.97
N SER A 413 21.84 -17.07 -9.69
CA SER A 413 20.88 -17.09 -8.59
C SER A 413 20.44 -15.68 -8.19
N VAL A 414 19.46 -15.59 -7.29
CA VAL A 414 18.87 -14.32 -6.86
C VAL A 414 18.86 -14.26 -5.35
N ALA A 415 19.46 -13.22 -4.77
CA ALA A 415 19.26 -12.89 -3.37
C ALA A 415 17.94 -12.14 -3.21
N VAL A 416 17.17 -12.49 -2.18
CA VAL A 416 15.86 -11.88 -1.86
C VAL A 416 15.94 -11.34 -0.44
N SER A 417 15.71 -10.05 -0.28
CA SER A 417 15.56 -9.40 1.02
C SER A 417 14.15 -9.69 1.54
N ASP A 418 14.04 -10.76 2.32
CA ASP A 418 12.79 -11.28 2.89
C ASP A 418 12.46 -10.49 4.16
N THR A 419 11.94 -9.28 3.93
CA THR A 419 11.96 -8.16 4.88
C THR A 419 11.30 -8.48 6.22
N TYR A 420 10.07 -9.00 6.19
CA TYR A 420 9.32 -9.27 7.43
C TYR A 420 9.73 -10.58 8.11
N ASN A 421 10.43 -11.46 7.39
CA ASN A 421 11.10 -12.61 8.00
C ASN A 421 12.50 -12.29 8.53
N HIS A 422 12.95 -11.02 8.40
CA HIS A 422 14.24 -10.56 8.91
C HIS A 422 15.44 -11.36 8.36
N ALA A 423 15.35 -11.73 7.09
CA ALA A 423 16.29 -12.65 6.46
C ALA A 423 16.72 -12.21 5.06
N LEU A 424 17.91 -12.64 4.68
CA LEU A 424 18.36 -12.65 3.29
C LEU A 424 18.26 -14.08 2.79
N ARG A 425 17.50 -14.29 1.73
CA ARG A 425 17.22 -15.60 1.13
C ARG A 425 17.88 -15.68 -0.25
N ARG A 426 18.03 -16.89 -0.77
CA ARG A 426 18.54 -17.15 -2.13
C ARG A 426 17.61 -18.08 -2.86
N TYR A 427 17.25 -17.72 -4.08
CA TYR A 427 16.61 -18.60 -5.04
C TYR A 427 17.61 -18.98 -6.14
N ASP A 428 17.77 -20.28 -6.38
CA ASP A 428 18.58 -20.82 -7.47
C ASP A 428 17.67 -21.34 -8.60
N PRO A 429 17.61 -20.65 -9.76
CA PRO A 429 16.81 -21.08 -10.90
C PRO A 429 17.23 -22.42 -11.52
N ALA A 430 18.49 -22.84 -11.35
CA ALA A 430 18.99 -24.09 -11.94
C ALA A 430 18.46 -25.32 -11.18
N THR A 431 18.30 -25.20 -9.86
CA THR A 431 17.80 -26.27 -9.00
C THR A 431 16.33 -26.10 -8.59
N GLY A 432 15.78 -24.88 -8.72
CA GLY A 432 14.43 -24.54 -8.26
C GLY A 432 14.34 -24.49 -6.73
N GLN A 433 15.44 -24.18 -6.04
CA GLN A 433 15.52 -24.24 -4.58
C GLN A 433 15.64 -22.84 -3.97
N VAL A 434 15.02 -22.67 -2.82
CA VAL A 434 15.16 -21.53 -1.92
C VAL A 434 15.93 -21.95 -0.67
N SER A 435 16.87 -21.12 -0.24
CA SER A 435 17.68 -21.33 0.96
C SER A 435 17.93 -20.03 1.70
N THR A 436 18.24 -20.11 3.00
CA THR A 436 18.55 -18.93 3.83
C THR A 436 20.05 -18.62 3.81
N LEU A 437 20.39 -17.37 3.47
CA LEU A 437 21.78 -16.87 3.48
C LEU A 437 22.14 -16.22 4.81
N ALA A 438 21.21 -15.45 5.37
CA ALA A 438 21.39 -14.78 6.66
C ALA A 438 20.04 -14.56 7.35
N THR A 439 20.09 -14.52 8.68
CA THR A 439 18.97 -14.21 9.58
C THR A 439 19.37 -13.07 10.51
N ASP A 440 18.47 -12.72 11.43
CA ASP A 440 18.71 -11.68 12.45
C ASP A 440 19.04 -10.30 11.85
N LEU A 441 18.54 -10.04 10.65
CA LEU A 441 18.52 -8.71 10.06
C LEU A 441 17.35 -7.92 10.66
N ARG A 442 17.29 -6.59 10.50
CA ARG A 442 16.09 -5.83 10.87
C ARG A 442 15.49 -5.17 9.64
N GLU A 443 14.39 -5.74 9.18
CA GLU A 443 13.67 -5.34 7.97
C GLU A 443 14.62 -5.02 6.81
N PRO A 444 15.35 -6.04 6.29
CA PRO A 444 16.22 -5.83 5.15
C PRO A 444 15.37 -5.40 3.94
N SER A 445 15.62 -4.22 3.42
CA SER A 445 14.85 -3.62 2.33
C SER A 445 15.53 -3.75 0.96
N ASP A 446 16.85 -4.01 0.97
CA ASP A 446 17.66 -4.17 -0.22
C ASP A 446 18.97 -4.88 0.05
N ALA A 447 19.64 -5.32 -1.02
CA ALA A 447 21.00 -5.83 -0.94
C ALA A 447 21.81 -5.51 -2.22
N VAL A 448 23.10 -5.26 -2.05
CA VAL A 448 24.01 -4.84 -3.12
C VAL A 448 25.24 -5.73 -3.13
N LEU A 449 25.57 -6.29 -4.29
CA LEU A 449 26.79 -7.08 -4.47
C LEU A 449 28.03 -6.15 -4.51
N VAL A 450 29.10 -6.54 -3.82
CA VAL A 450 30.36 -5.79 -3.78
C VAL A 450 31.49 -6.60 -4.43
N GLY A 451 31.88 -6.16 -5.63
CA GLY A 451 32.93 -6.80 -6.44
C GLY A 451 32.61 -8.25 -6.82
N ASP A 452 33.62 -8.96 -7.32
CA ASP A 452 33.46 -10.33 -7.84
C ASP A 452 33.61 -11.42 -6.76
N THR A 453 33.74 -11.02 -5.49
CA THR A 453 34.15 -11.90 -4.39
C THR A 453 33.00 -12.58 -3.64
N GLY A 454 31.75 -12.28 -4.02
CA GLY A 454 30.55 -12.78 -3.33
C GLY A 454 30.27 -12.09 -1.99
N GLU A 455 30.81 -10.89 -1.77
CA GLU A 455 30.41 -10.03 -0.65
C GLU A 455 29.10 -9.32 -1.00
N ILE A 456 28.17 -9.28 -0.05
CA ILE A 456 26.89 -8.61 -0.19
C ILE A 456 26.68 -7.63 0.97
N VAL A 457 26.23 -6.43 0.65
CA VAL A 457 25.88 -5.39 1.63
C VAL A 457 24.36 -5.30 1.68
N VAL A 458 23.79 -5.55 2.85
CA VAL A 458 22.35 -5.50 3.08
C VAL A 458 21.96 -4.14 3.68
N VAL A 459 20.90 -3.54 3.16
CA VAL A 459 20.28 -2.35 3.73
C VAL A 459 19.32 -2.80 4.83
N GLU A 460 19.69 -2.61 6.10
CA GLU A 460 18.81 -2.91 7.23
C GLU A 460 18.03 -1.66 7.63
N SER A 461 16.82 -1.49 7.07
CA SER A 461 16.05 -0.26 7.24
C SER A 461 15.77 0.04 8.73
N ALA A 462 15.25 -0.95 9.46
CA ALA A 462 14.95 -0.80 10.88
C ALA A 462 16.20 -0.85 11.80
N ARG A 463 17.41 -1.07 11.27
CA ARG A 463 18.68 -0.83 12.01
C ARG A 463 19.39 0.45 11.59
N HIS A 464 18.84 1.19 10.64
CA HIS A 464 19.37 2.46 10.17
C HIS A 464 20.82 2.37 9.67
N ARG A 465 21.18 1.28 8.99
CA ARG A 465 22.57 1.03 8.56
C ARG A 465 22.67 0.08 7.39
N LEU A 466 23.88 0.01 6.83
CA LEU A 466 24.29 -1.05 5.92
C LEU A 466 25.04 -2.14 6.70
N THR A 467 24.77 -3.41 6.41
CA THR A 467 25.43 -4.55 7.03
C THR A 467 26.13 -5.40 5.98
N ARG A 468 27.46 -5.56 6.12
CA ARG A 468 28.26 -6.45 5.28
C ARG A 468 28.08 -7.89 5.68
N LEU A 469 27.81 -8.73 4.69
CA LEU A 469 27.74 -10.17 4.82
C LEU A 469 28.64 -10.80 3.77
N ARG A 470 29.29 -11.89 4.14
CA ARG A 470 29.98 -12.75 3.19
C ARG A 470 29.03 -13.90 2.85
N LEU A 471 28.70 -14.07 1.58
CA LEU A 471 27.84 -15.18 1.16
C LEU A 471 28.53 -16.50 1.55
N PRO A 472 27.89 -17.36 2.35
CA PRO A 472 28.47 -18.64 2.72
C PRO A 472 28.50 -19.57 1.48
N GLU A 473 29.54 -20.41 1.36
CA GLU A 473 29.61 -21.43 0.29
C GLU A 473 28.49 -22.48 0.42
N GLU A 474 28.00 -22.71 1.63
CA GLU A 474 26.88 -23.60 1.94
C GLU A 474 25.74 -22.81 2.62
N ALA A 475 24.53 -22.88 2.06
CA ALA A 475 23.37 -22.20 2.64
C ALA A 475 22.89 -22.88 3.93
N VAL A 476 22.40 -22.09 4.88
CA VAL A 476 21.78 -22.63 6.10
C VAL A 476 20.38 -23.10 5.75
N ARG A 477 20.08 -24.37 6.03
CA ARG A 477 18.73 -24.91 5.83
C ARG A 477 17.86 -24.59 7.04
N VAL A 478 16.83 -23.80 6.84
CA VAL A 478 15.86 -23.44 7.87
C VAL A 478 14.54 -24.18 7.60
N ASP A 479 14.26 -25.19 8.42
CA ASP A 479 12.94 -25.84 8.47
C ASP A 479 12.08 -25.09 9.51
N SER A 480 11.43 -23.99 9.11
CA SER A 480 10.59 -23.18 10.02
C SER A 480 9.23 -22.77 9.43
N VAL A 481 8.51 -21.94 10.19
CA VAL A 481 7.04 -21.97 10.35
C VAL A 481 6.31 -21.41 9.14
N ALA A 482 5.35 -22.19 8.65
CA ALA A 482 4.34 -21.75 7.70
C ALA A 482 3.28 -20.92 8.41
N HIS A 483 3.02 -19.71 7.92
CA HIS A 483 1.88 -18.93 8.39
C HIS A 483 0.85 -18.80 7.27
N ARG A 484 -0.40 -18.65 7.67
CA ARG A 484 -1.49 -18.27 6.78
C ARG A 484 -2.33 -17.32 7.60
N THR A 485 -2.44 -16.06 7.19
CA THR A 485 -3.37 -15.16 7.88
C THR A 485 -4.78 -15.60 7.53
N GLN A 486 -5.48 -16.17 8.50
CA GLN A 486 -6.92 -16.39 8.42
C GLN A 486 -7.61 -15.11 8.89
N ARG A 487 -8.04 -14.24 7.96
CA ARG A 487 -9.10 -13.29 8.30
C ARG A 487 -10.30 -14.11 8.78
N ALA A 488 -11.03 -13.62 9.79
CA ALA A 488 -12.24 -14.29 10.24
C ALA A 488 -13.17 -14.48 9.04
N ALA A 489 -13.39 -15.73 8.64
CA ALA A 489 -14.19 -16.02 7.48
C ALA A 489 -15.65 -15.64 7.77
N THR A 490 -16.30 -15.03 6.79
CA THR A 490 -17.73 -14.77 6.88
C THR A 490 -18.46 -16.08 6.68
N GLU A 491 -19.19 -16.54 7.68
CA GLU A 491 -20.08 -17.69 7.54
C GLU A 491 -21.25 -17.30 6.64
N VAL A 492 -21.35 -17.95 5.47
CA VAL A 492 -22.36 -17.67 4.45
C VAL A 492 -23.19 -18.92 4.21
N ALA A 493 -24.48 -18.73 3.93
CA ALA A 493 -25.37 -19.85 3.65
C ALA A 493 -24.98 -20.52 2.31
N GLY A 494 -24.95 -21.86 2.29
CA GLY A 494 -24.79 -22.61 1.04
C GLY A 494 -25.92 -22.33 0.05
N GLY A 495 -25.56 -22.10 -1.22
CA GLY A 495 -26.52 -21.72 -2.26
C GLY A 495 -26.51 -20.22 -2.55
N LYS A 496 -27.67 -19.55 -2.43
CA LYS A 496 -27.82 -18.15 -2.83
C LYS A 496 -27.25 -17.19 -1.78
N LEU A 497 -26.31 -16.35 -2.19
CA LEU A 497 -25.76 -15.25 -1.41
C LEU A 497 -25.98 -13.93 -2.14
N ARG A 498 -26.62 -12.95 -1.49
CA ARG A 498 -26.75 -11.60 -2.03
C ARG A 498 -25.52 -10.77 -1.68
N LEU A 499 -24.69 -10.46 -2.66
CA LEU A 499 -23.62 -9.47 -2.56
C LEU A 499 -24.20 -8.07 -2.78
N ASP A 500 -24.01 -7.15 -1.83
CA ASP A 500 -24.38 -5.74 -1.97
C ASP A 500 -23.15 -4.85 -1.73
N VAL A 501 -22.67 -4.17 -2.77
CA VAL A 501 -21.68 -3.09 -2.64
C VAL A 501 -22.43 -1.78 -2.37
N ILE A 502 -22.23 -1.23 -1.17
CA ILE A 502 -22.92 -0.04 -0.69
C ILE A 502 -22.13 1.19 -1.09
N PHE A 503 -22.75 2.03 -1.91
CA PHE A 503 -22.19 3.29 -2.35
C PHE A 503 -23.23 4.41 -2.22
N GLN A 504 -22.86 5.46 -1.49
CA GLN A 504 -23.58 6.73 -1.42
C GLN A 504 -22.65 7.81 -1.94
N ALA A 505 -23.08 8.52 -2.99
CA ALA A 505 -22.30 9.63 -3.55
C ALA A 505 -22.09 10.71 -2.46
N PRO A 506 -20.90 11.33 -2.41
CA PRO A 506 -20.63 12.44 -1.48
C PRO A 506 -21.65 13.57 -1.61
N ALA A 507 -21.80 14.36 -0.54
CA ALA A 507 -22.69 15.53 -0.55
C ALA A 507 -22.33 16.49 -1.70
N GLY A 508 -23.35 16.89 -2.47
CA GLY A 508 -23.16 17.72 -3.67
C GLY A 508 -22.65 16.95 -4.90
N GLN A 509 -22.63 15.62 -4.88
CA GLN A 509 -22.35 14.78 -6.05
C GLN A 509 -23.46 13.77 -6.32
N LYS A 510 -23.52 13.26 -7.55
CA LYS A 510 -24.45 12.20 -7.96
C LYS A 510 -23.76 11.16 -8.84
N LEU A 511 -24.29 9.94 -8.85
CA LEU A 511 -23.97 8.98 -9.90
C LEU A 511 -24.49 9.52 -11.24
N ASP A 512 -23.58 9.82 -12.15
CA ASP A 512 -23.95 10.35 -13.47
C ASP A 512 -24.11 9.23 -14.49
N THR A 513 -25.35 8.87 -14.80
CA THR A 513 -25.66 7.81 -15.77
C THR A 513 -25.93 8.32 -17.19
N ARG A 514 -25.64 9.60 -17.49
CA ARG A 514 -25.98 10.23 -18.78
C ARG A 514 -25.34 9.53 -19.99
N TYR A 515 -24.14 8.96 -19.82
CA TYR A 515 -23.36 8.35 -20.91
C TYR A 515 -23.15 6.84 -20.75
N GLY A 516 -23.87 6.21 -19.82
CA GLY A 516 -23.73 4.79 -19.52
C GLY A 516 -23.76 4.52 -18.02
N PRO A 517 -23.56 3.26 -17.62
CA PRO A 517 -23.45 2.91 -16.20
C PRO A 517 -22.20 3.56 -15.59
N SER A 518 -22.39 4.31 -14.52
CA SER A 518 -21.32 4.93 -13.73
C SER A 518 -20.68 3.97 -12.73
N THR A 519 -20.99 2.68 -12.81
CA THR A 519 -20.60 1.65 -11.86
C THR A 519 -20.11 0.40 -12.57
N ARG A 520 -19.17 -0.31 -11.93
CA ARG A 520 -18.63 -1.59 -12.39
C ARG A 520 -18.45 -2.51 -11.21
N LEU A 521 -18.73 -3.79 -11.41
CA LEU A 521 -18.55 -4.86 -10.43
C LEU A 521 -17.95 -6.09 -11.12
N LEU A 522 -16.79 -6.54 -10.67
CA LEU A 522 -16.18 -7.80 -11.08
C LEU A 522 -16.16 -8.72 -9.86
N VAL A 523 -16.64 -9.96 -10.04
CA VAL A 523 -16.63 -10.98 -8.99
C VAL A 523 -15.88 -12.20 -9.50
N SER A 524 -14.98 -12.74 -8.70
CA SER A 524 -14.37 -14.05 -8.91
C SER A 524 -14.14 -14.74 -7.57
N ALA A 525 -13.63 -15.96 -7.59
CA ALA A 525 -13.35 -16.70 -6.37
C ALA A 525 -12.05 -17.52 -6.47
N THR A 526 -11.46 -17.77 -5.31
CA THR A 526 -10.41 -18.77 -5.13
C THR A 526 -10.83 -19.76 -4.04
N PRO A 527 -10.97 -21.05 -4.35
CA PRO A 527 -10.80 -21.62 -5.69
C PRO A 527 -12.00 -21.25 -6.60
N PRO A 528 -11.86 -21.24 -7.94
CA PRO A 528 -12.91 -20.81 -8.86
C PRO A 528 -14.22 -21.60 -8.71
N GLU A 529 -14.11 -22.90 -8.39
CA GLU A 529 -15.25 -23.80 -8.14
C GLU A 529 -16.14 -23.39 -6.96
N LEU A 530 -15.70 -22.46 -6.11
CA LEU A 530 -16.56 -21.89 -5.05
C LEU A 530 -17.82 -21.24 -5.63
N LEU A 531 -17.73 -20.67 -6.83
CA LEU A 531 -18.86 -20.02 -7.52
C LEU A 531 -19.43 -20.94 -8.60
N LEU A 532 -20.68 -21.36 -8.43
CA LEU A 532 -21.47 -22.02 -9.46
C LEU A 532 -22.09 -21.02 -10.45
N ALA A 533 -22.36 -19.79 -9.99
CA ALA A 533 -22.85 -18.69 -10.81
C ALA A 533 -22.64 -17.33 -10.13
N GLY A 534 -22.64 -16.26 -10.94
CA GLY A 534 -22.53 -14.87 -10.48
C GLY A 534 -21.12 -14.28 -10.57
N ASP A 535 -20.15 -15.05 -11.07
CA ASP A 535 -18.80 -14.59 -11.41
C ASP A 535 -18.79 -13.71 -12.67
N GLY A 536 -17.67 -13.00 -12.89
CA GLY A 536 -17.42 -12.15 -14.04
C GLY A 536 -17.82 -10.68 -13.85
N PRO A 537 -17.70 -9.87 -14.91
CA PRO A 537 -17.96 -8.44 -14.87
C PRO A 537 -19.46 -8.11 -15.00
N GLY A 538 -19.87 -6.97 -14.42
CA GLY A 538 -21.20 -6.38 -14.53
C GLY A 538 -21.19 -4.93 -14.04
N THR A 539 -22.35 -4.30 -13.97
CA THR A 539 -22.49 -2.87 -13.61
C THR A 539 -23.31 -2.66 -12.36
N ASP A 540 -24.22 -3.57 -12.04
CA ASP A 540 -25.01 -3.48 -10.81
C ASP A 540 -24.12 -3.70 -9.59
N LEU A 541 -24.18 -2.79 -8.62
CA LEU A 541 -23.49 -2.91 -7.34
C LEU A 541 -24.11 -3.97 -6.42
N ALA A 542 -25.22 -4.60 -6.82
CA ALA A 542 -25.80 -5.75 -6.13
C ALA A 542 -25.86 -6.96 -7.06
N ARG A 543 -25.51 -8.14 -6.54
CA ARG A 543 -25.49 -9.39 -7.32
C ARG A 543 -25.89 -10.59 -6.48
N GLU A 544 -26.67 -11.50 -7.06
CA GLU A 544 -26.89 -12.84 -6.49
C GLU A 544 -25.74 -13.77 -6.95
N LEU A 545 -25.02 -14.33 -5.99
CA LEU A 545 -24.01 -15.36 -6.17
C LEU A 545 -24.62 -16.72 -5.82
N VAL A 546 -24.18 -17.77 -6.49
CA VAL A 546 -24.51 -19.16 -6.13
C VAL A 546 -23.23 -19.85 -5.70
N LEU A 547 -23.10 -20.10 -4.39
CA LEU A 547 -21.96 -20.78 -3.79
C LEU A 547 -22.12 -22.31 -3.88
N ASP A 548 -21.05 -23.02 -4.24
CA ASP A 548 -21.04 -24.48 -4.21
C ASP A 548 -20.94 -25.00 -2.78
N PRO A 549 -21.96 -25.70 -2.24
CA PRO A 549 -21.88 -26.29 -0.90
C PRO A 549 -20.83 -27.40 -0.77
N ALA A 550 -20.29 -27.92 -1.89
CA ALA A 550 -19.19 -28.88 -1.88
C ALA A 550 -17.82 -28.24 -1.61
N VAL A 551 -17.69 -26.92 -1.73
CA VAL A 551 -16.47 -26.16 -1.45
C VAL A 551 -16.64 -25.46 -0.09
N PRO A 552 -16.10 -26.02 1.00
CA PRO A 552 -16.42 -25.58 2.36
C PRO A 552 -15.85 -24.21 2.71
N GLU A 553 -14.76 -23.79 2.04
CA GLU A 553 -14.08 -22.52 2.27
C GLU A 553 -13.49 -21.96 0.97
N GLY A 554 -13.36 -20.64 0.92
CA GLY A 554 -12.60 -19.96 -0.13
C GLY A 554 -12.63 -18.44 0.06
N VAL A 555 -12.15 -17.72 -0.94
CA VAL A 555 -12.09 -16.25 -0.96
C VAL A 555 -12.90 -15.75 -2.13
N LEU A 556 -13.88 -14.88 -1.86
CA LEU A 556 -14.54 -14.09 -2.89
C LEU A 556 -13.69 -12.86 -3.19
N HIS A 557 -13.28 -12.69 -4.43
CA HIS A 557 -12.62 -11.48 -4.91
C HIS A 557 -13.67 -10.60 -5.56
N VAL A 558 -13.91 -9.44 -4.97
CA VAL A 558 -14.90 -8.47 -5.44
C VAL A 558 -14.17 -7.18 -5.75
N SER A 559 -14.24 -6.71 -6.99
CA SER A 559 -13.75 -5.40 -7.40
C SER A 559 -14.94 -4.54 -7.77
N ALA A 560 -15.10 -3.39 -7.12
CA ALA A 560 -16.17 -2.46 -7.45
C ALA A 560 -15.63 -1.06 -7.72
N MET A 561 -16.28 -0.39 -8.67
CA MET A 561 -16.00 0.98 -9.05
C MET A 561 -17.31 1.75 -9.14
N ALA A 562 -17.31 2.99 -8.66
CA ALA A 562 -18.41 3.93 -8.78
C ALA A 562 -17.88 5.33 -9.09
N ALA A 563 -18.40 5.97 -10.13
CA ALA A 563 -18.07 7.34 -10.49
C ALA A 563 -19.20 8.30 -10.08
N SER A 564 -18.88 9.29 -9.24
CA SER A 564 -19.79 10.38 -8.87
C SER A 564 -19.29 11.72 -9.38
N CYS A 565 -20.19 12.55 -9.90
CA CYS A 565 -19.87 13.85 -10.46
C CYS A 565 -20.57 14.97 -9.70
N ASP A 566 -20.01 16.17 -9.73
CA ASP A 566 -20.63 17.36 -9.13
C ASP A 566 -22.09 17.54 -9.59
N ASP A 567 -22.97 17.76 -8.61
CA ASP A 567 -24.41 17.92 -8.81
C ASP A 567 -24.83 19.41 -8.69
N ASP A 568 -24.08 20.29 -9.37
CA ASP A 568 -24.44 21.69 -9.56
C ASP A 568 -24.95 21.92 -11.00
N PRO A 569 -26.24 22.24 -11.21
CA PRO A 569 -26.78 22.55 -12.53
C PRO A 569 -26.13 23.76 -13.22
N ALA A 570 -25.45 24.63 -12.47
CA ALA A 570 -24.71 25.76 -13.01
C ALA A 570 -23.29 25.38 -13.49
N ASN A 571 -22.80 24.19 -13.15
CA ASN A 571 -21.51 23.71 -13.61
C ASN A 571 -21.62 23.09 -15.01
N GLU A 572 -21.07 23.79 -16.01
CA GLU A 572 -21.05 23.34 -17.40
C GLU A 572 -20.18 22.09 -17.59
N TYR A 573 -19.14 21.91 -16.74
CA TYR A 573 -18.17 20.82 -16.78
C TYR A 573 -18.03 20.19 -15.38
N PRO A 574 -19.01 19.37 -14.93
CA PRO A 574 -18.94 18.73 -13.62
C PRO A 574 -17.72 17.81 -13.54
N ALA A 575 -16.89 17.99 -12.50
CA ALA A 575 -15.80 17.08 -12.24
C ALA A 575 -16.37 15.75 -11.75
N CYS A 576 -15.83 14.64 -12.25
CA CYS A 576 -16.20 13.29 -11.84
C CYS A 576 -15.06 12.65 -11.08
N HIS A 577 -15.41 12.00 -9.98
CA HIS A 577 -14.51 11.30 -9.08
C HIS A 577 -14.82 9.81 -9.13
N VAL A 578 -13.79 8.98 -9.28
CA VAL A 578 -13.92 7.53 -9.31
C VAL A 578 -13.55 6.99 -7.94
N HIS A 579 -14.46 6.22 -7.34
CA HIS A 579 -14.25 5.46 -6.13
C HIS A 579 -14.10 4.00 -6.51
N GLN A 580 -13.01 3.36 -6.11
CA GLN A 580 -12.75 1.96 -6.41
C GLN A 580 -12.24 1.25 -5.16
N GLN A 581 -12.65 -0.01 -5.00
CA GLN A 581 -12.07 -0.90 -3.99
C GLN A 581 -12.15 -2.35 -4.46
N ASP A 582 -11.07 -3.07 -4.16
CA ASP A 582 -11.00 -4.53 -4.31
C ASP A 582 -11.05 -5.18 -2.91
N TRP A 583 -11.92 -6.18 -2.75
CA TRP A 583 -12.05 -6.97 -1.52
C TRP A 583 -11.70 -8.42 -1.80
N GLY A 584 -10.76 -8.98 -1.04
CA GLY A 584 -10.66 -10.42 -0.83
C GLY A 584 -11.41 -10.81 0.44
N VAL A 585 -12.59 -11.41 0.32
CA VAL A 585 -13.46 -11.79 1.45
C VAL A 585 -13.40 -13.30 1.68
N PRO A 586 -12.71 -13.77 2.73
CA PRO A 586 -12.76 -15.18 3.08
C PRO A 586 -14.15 -15.57 3.55
N VAL A 587 -14.68 -16.66 3.01
CA VAL A 587 -16.00 -17.19 3.32
C VAL A 587 -15.92 -18.66 3.71
N VAL A 588 -16.75 -19.06 4.66
CA VAL A 588 -17.00 -20.46 5.01
C VAL A 588 -18.45 -20.77 4.70
N VAL A 589 -18.68 -21.79 3.89
CA VAL A 589 -20.02 -22.19 3.47
C VAL A 589 -20.61 -23.10 4.53
N VAL A 590 -21.66 -22.64 5.21
CA VAL A 590 -22.35 -23.40 6.26
C VAL A 590 -23.72 -23.87 5.80
N ALA A 591 -24.13 -25.04 6.28
CA ALA A 591 -25.39 -25.66 5.91
C ALA A 591 -26.63 -24.94 6.47
N GLU A 592 -26.51 -24.33 7.65
CA GLU A 592 -27.59 -23.58 8.32
C GLU A 592 -27.00 -22.36 9.06
N GLY A 593 -27.77 -21.26 9.13
CA GLY A 593 -27.43 -20.10 9.97
C GLY A 593 -26.39 -19.11 9.39
N GLY A 594 -25.83 -19.39 8.21
CA GLY A 594 -24.92 -18.47 7.52
C GLY A 594 -25.62 -17.22 6.99
N ALA A 595 -24.85 -16.16 6.77
CA ALA A 595 -25.36 -14.92 6.19
C ALA A 595 -25.87 -15.16 4.75
N GLU A 596 -27.08 -14.68 4.46
CA GLU A 596 -27.66 -14.66 3.11
C GLU A 596 -27.36 -13.35 2.36
N ARG A 597 -26.80 -12.35 3.06
CA ARG A 597 -26.40 -11.05 2.53
C ARG A 597 -24.95 -10.75 2.92
N LEU A 598 -24.14 -10.37 1.95
CA LEU A 598 -22.76 -9.91 2.12
C LEU A 598 -22.66 -8.42 1.73
N PRO A 599 -22.75 -7.49 2.71
CA PRO A 599 -22.58 -6.07 2.43
C PRO A 599 -21.10 -5.68 2.37
N LEU A 600 -20.68 -4.97 1.34
CA LEU A 600 -19.34 -4.38 1.21
C LEU A 600 -19.49 -2.87 1.05
N VAL A 601 -19.08 -2.10 2.06
CA VAL A 601 -19.21 -0.64 2.02
C VAL A 601 -18.06 -0.04 1.22
N LEU A 602 -18.38 0.54 0.05
CA LEU A 602 -17.45 1.36 -0.73
C LEU A 602 -17.42 2.79 -0.18
N ALA A 603 -18.60 3.39 -0.02
CA ALA A 603 -18.77 4.70 0.61
C ALA A 603 -20.18 4.84 1.21
N GLY A 604 -20.27 5.40 2.43
CA GLY A 604 -21.53 5.67 3.12
C GLY A 604 -21.78 4.74 4.31
N LEU A 605 -23.05 4.45 4.61
CA LEU A 605 -23.44 3.57 5.71
C LEU A 605 -24.39 2.48 5.20
N ASP A 606 -24.20 1.24 5.66
CA ASP A 606 -25.19 0.17 5.47
C ASP A 606 -26.45 0.50 6.27
N ALA A 607 -27.62 0.30 5.64
CA ALA A 607 -28.91 0.77 6.14
C ALA A 607 -29.71 -0.32 6.88
#